data_AF-A0AAV8FQQ1-F1
#
_entry.id   AF-A0AAV8FQQ1-F1
#
_cell.length_a   1.000
_cell.length_b   1.000
_cell.length_c   1.000
_cell.angle_alpha   90.00
_cell.angle_beta   90.00
_cell.angle_gamma   90.00
#
_symmetry.space_group_name_H-M   'P 1'
#
loop_
_entity.id
_entity.type
_entity.pdbx_description
1 polymer ?
#
loop_
_entity_poly.entity_id
_entity_poly.type
_entity_poly.pdbx_seq_one_letter_code
_entity_poly.pdbx_strand_id
1 'polypeptide(L)'
;MNYNIRRSCLLSTRTNLLFDLYTWNPLSFLFLVFVFFVDLLSDKREIGDKVVILLQFKMDSTEASMNEMDRSGAKSFFQTAPPLKNGHLISEKLKDFVRRNSEGVAPRGIVCVTSGGTTVPLEQRCVRYIDNFSSGHRGAASTEYFVKAGYAVIFVHRRGSYQPYCRYLPEDSFLDFVQLDEESNIQVPDAHAATVRKAIREYHKAVGEGLLLKLPFTTIFEYLQILQLVATSINCFGCNSMFYLAAAVSDFYVPWESMAKHKIQSASGPLDMRLNQVPKTLSVLRKEWAPAAFCVSFKLETDPDILTQKADAALKKYGMHVVVANLLANYKEEVVVVTQNEKTTVRRNSTDEDLEKQLIGLLTERHSDYINQSGTQSNCQ
;
A
#
# COMPACT_ATOMS: atom_id res chain seq x y z
N MET A 1 -58.70 -65.44 18.48
CA MET A 1 -59.59 -66.16 17.54
C MET A 1 -58.92 -66.22 16.17
N ASN A 2 -59.38 -67.10 15.28
CA ASN A 2 -58.66 -67.52 14.06
C ASN A 2 -59.11 -66.80 12.77
N TYR A 3 -58.36 -67.07 11.69
CA TYR A 3 -58.58 -66.75 10.26
C TYR A 3 -58.25 -65.29 9.81
N ASN A 4 -57.28 -64.97 8.93
CA ASN A 4 -56.40 -65.66 7.92
C ASN A 4 -56.91 -65.66 6.45
N ILE A 5 -55.96 -65.79 5.49
CA ILE A 5 -56.10 -65.89 4.00
C ILE A 5 -56.21 -64.49 3.32
N ARG A 6 -55.50 -64.08 2.25
CA ARG A 6 -54.59 -64.67 1.18
C ARG A 6 -53.39 -63.69 0.96
N ARG A 7 -52.11 -64.07 0.80
CA ARG A 7 -51.35 -64.60 -0.38
C ARG A 7 -51.60 -63.84 -1.71
N SER A 8 -50.62 -63.50 -2.57
CA SER A 8 -49.22 -63.99 -2.79
C SER A 8 -48.29 -62.82 -3.23
N CYS A 9 -47.03 -62.68 -2.80
CA CYS A 9 -45.77 -63.25 -3.35
C CYS A 9 -45.53 -62.90 -4.84
N LEU A 10 -44.40 -62.32 -5.30
CA LEU A 10 -42.94 -62.55 -5.08
C LEU A 10 -42.20 -61.17 -5.21
N LEU A 11 -40.92 -60.87 -4.86
CA LEU A 11 -39.71 -61.42 -4.16
C LEU A 11 -39.02 -60.18 -3.48
N SER A 12 -38.08 -60.22 -2.52
CA SER A 12 -36.67 -60.69 -2.44
C SER A 12 -35.71 -60.09 -3.50
N THR A 13 -34.59 -59.43 -3.19
CA THR A 13 -33.69 -59.56 -2.00
C THR A 13 -33.17 -58.23 -1.41
N ARG A 14 -32.70 -58.35 -0.16
CA ARG A 14 -31.85 -57.43 0.63
C ARG A 14 -30.57 -57.00 -0.14
N THR A 15 -29.86 -55.91 0.19
CA THR A 15 -29.42 -55.47 1.54
C THR A 15 -29.31 -53.95 1.71
N ASN A 16 -29.48 -53.50 2.96
CA ASN A 16 -29.09 -52.16 3.40
C ASN A 16 -27.59 -52.12 3.70
N LEU A 17 -26.97 -50.96 3.48
CA LEU A 17 -25.90 -50.46 4.34
C LEU A 17 -25.99 -48.93 4.41
N LEU A 18 -26.44 -48.40 5.55
CA LEU A 18 -26.25 -47.00 5.91
C LEU A 18 -24.80 -46.82 6.36
N PHE A 19 -24.21 -45.67 6.03
CA PHE A 19 -23.00 -45.16 6.65
C PHE A 19 -23.18 -43.68 6.98
N ASP A 20 -22.68 -43.26 8.15
CA ASP A 20 -22.98 -41.95 8.73
C ASP A 20 -22.30 -40.77 8.04
N LEU A 21 -23.03 -39.66 7.96
CA LEU A 21 -22.56 -38.38 7.41
C LEU A 21 -21.78 -37.58 8.47
N TYR A 22 -20.56 -38.00 8.78
CA TYR A 22 -19.59 -37.18 9.52
C TYR A 22 -18.19 -37.22 8.87
N THR A 23 -17.51 -36.07 8.91
CA THR A 23 -16.19 -35.79 8.31
C THR A 23 -16.11 -35.91 6.78
N TRP A 24 -16.19 -34.77 6.09
CA TRP A 24 -15.77 -34.63 4.69
C TRP A 24 -14.47 -33.81 4.61
N ASN A 25 -13.45 -34.37 3.97
CA ASN A 25 -12.15 -33.74 3.76
C ASN A 25 -12.06 -33.22 2.31
N PRO A 26 -11.67 -31.95 2.06
CA PRO A 26 -11.62 -31.38 0.71
C PRO A 26 -10.69 -32.13 -0.27
N LEU A 27 -9.71 -32.90 0.23
CA LEU A 27 -8.84 -33.74 -0.62
C LEU A 27 -9.60 -34.85 -1.38
N SER A 28 -10.70 -35.37 -0.81
CA SER A 28 -11.47 -36.46 -1.42
C SER A 28 -12.16 -36.05 -2.73
N PHE A 29 -12.49 -34.77 -2.89
CA PHE A 29 -13.17 -34.26 -4.09
C PHE A 29 -12.21 -34.11 -5.29
N LEU A 30 -10.93 -33.85 -5.04
CA LEU A 30 -9.90 -33.78 -6.09
C LEU A 30 -9.65 -35.15 -6.73
N PHE A 31 -9.65 -36.22 -5.93
CA PHE A 31 -9.30 -37.56 -6.41
C PHE A 31 -10.32 -38.12 -7.41
N LEU A 32 -11.62 -37.86 -7.19
CA LEU A 32 -12.68 -38.32 -8.09
C LEU A 32 -12.62 -37.61 -9.47
N VAL A 33 -12.25 -36.33 -9.49
CA VAL A 33 -12.03 -35.56 -10.73
C VAL A 33 -10.79 -36.07 -11.47
N PHE A 34 -9.73 -36.48 -10.75
CA PHE A 34 -8.49 -36.96 -11.37
C PHE A 34 -8.68 -38.32 -12.07
N VAL A 35 -9.36 -39.27 -11.43
CA VAL A 35 -9.59 -40.61 -12.00
C VAL A 35 -10.40 -40.53 -13.31
N PHE A 36 -11.46 -39.73 -13.34
CA PHE A 36 -12.28 -39.54 -14.56
C PHE A 36 -11.57 -38.82 -15.71
N PHE A 37 -10.44 -38.15 -15.45
CA PHE A 37 -9.66 -37.46 -16.48
C PHE A 37 -8.57 -38.32 -17.11
N VAL A 38 -8.09 -39.36 -16.39
CA VAL A 38 -7.01 -40.24 -16.89
C VAL A 38 -7.50 -41.22 -17.95
N ASP A 39 -8.67 -41.85 -17.75
CA ASP A 39 -9.23 -42.82 -18.72
C ASP A 39 -9.57 -42.19 -20.08
N LEU A 40 -9.79 -40.86 -20.14
CA LEU A 40 -10.09 -40.15 -21.38
C LEU A 40 -8.85 -39.79 -22.24
N LEU A 41 -7.63 -40.02 -21.74
CA LEU A 41 -6.38 -39.53 -22.34
C LEU A 41 -5.60 -40.60 -23.14
N SER A 42 -6.24 -41.73 -23.49
CA SER A 42 -5.60 -42.82 -24.23
C SER A 42 -5.52 -42.64 -25.76
N ASP A 43 -5.87 -41.48 -26.33
CA ASP A 43 -5.82 -41.29 -27.79
C ASP A 43 -5.43 -39.86 -28.27
N LYS A 44 -4.48 -39.85 -29.24
CA LYS A 44 -3.96 -38.75 -30.10
C LYS A 44 -3.26 -37.53 -29.50
N ARG A 45 -2.19 -37.14 -30.19
CA ARG A 45 -1.24 -36.06 -29.85
C ARG A 45 -1.74 -34.63 -30.14
N GLU A 46 -3.00 -34.44 -30.52
CA GLU A 46 -3.58 -33.10 -30.74
C GLU A 46 -3.93 -32.35 -29.44
N ILE A 47 -3.94 -33.05 -28.30
CA ILE A 47 -4.39 -32.47 -27.02
C ILE A 47 -3.35 -31.46 -26.47
N GLY A 48 -2.07 -31.60 -26.80
CA GLY A 48 -0.99 -30.74 -26.30
C GLY A 48 -1.24 -29.25 -26.58
N ASP A 49 -1.29 -28.88 -27.86
CA ASP A 49 -1.47 -27.47 -28.26
C ASP A 49 -2.82 -26.92 -27.80
N LYS A 50 -3.89 -27.73 -27.87
CA LYS A 50 -5.23 -27.33 -27.42
C LYS A 50 -5.28 -27.09 -25.90
N VAL A 51 -4.57 -27.86 -25.09
CA VAL A 51 -4.47 -27.65 -23.63
C VAL A 51 -3.56 -26.47 -23.30
N VAL A 52 -2.44 -26.28 -24.01
CA VAL A 52 -1.59 -25.08 -23.85
C VAL A 52 -2.39 -23.82 -24.17
N ILE A 53 -3.13 -23.79 -25.29
CA ILE A 53 -4.02 -22.68 -25.65
C ILE A 53 -5.10 -22.47 -24.59
N LEU A 54 -5.74 -23.54 -24.07
CA LEU A 54 -6.78 -23.40 -23.04
C LEU A 54 -6.21 -22.85 -21.72
N LEU A 55 -5.01 -23.26 -21.32
CA LEU A 55 -4.33 -22.76 -20.13
C LEU A 55 -3.90 -21.31 -20.31
N GLN A 56 -3.35 -20.95 -21.48
CA GLN A 56 -2.97 -19.59 -21.83
C GLN A 56 -4.19 -18.65 -21.79
N PHE A 57 -5.27 -18.99 -22.50
CA PHE A 57 -6.54 -18.24 -22.45
C PHE A 57 -7.11 -18.15 -21.02
N LYS A 58 -6.96 -19.19 -20.20
CA LYS A 58 -7.44 -19.20 -18.81
C LYS A 58 -6.55 -18.38 -17.86
N MET A 59 -5.29 -18.12 -18.20
CA MET A 59 -4.44 -17.16 -17.49
C MET A 59 -4.73 -15.73 -17.95
N ASP A 60 -4.73 -15.47 -19.26
CA ASP A 60 -4.96 -14.13 -19.83
C ASP A 60 -6.35 -13.57 -19.45
N SER A 61 -7.39 -14.42 -19.45
CA SER A 61 -8.73 -14.03 -18.99
C SER A 61 -8.83 -13.77 -17.48
N THR A 62 -7.93 -14.33 -16.65
CA THR A 62 -7.90 -13.99 -15.22
C THR A 62 -7.27 -12.63 -14.95
N GLU A 63 -6.16 -12.26 -15.60
CA GLU A 63 -5.57 -10.96 -15.30
C GLU A 63 -6.43 -9.80 -15.83
N ALA A 64 -6.99 -9.93 -17.05
CA ALA A 64 -7.89 -8.93 -17.60
C ALA A 64 -9.11 -8.67 -16.69
N SER A 65 -9.80 -9.73 -16.25
CA SER A 65 -10.99 -9.62 -15.38
C SER A 65 -10.65 -9.14 -13.97
N MET A 66 -9.50 -9.51 -13.41
CA MET A 66 -9.02 -8.96 -12.13
C MET A 66 -8.71 -7.46 -12.24
N ASN A 67 -8.14 -7.00 -13.36
CA ASN A 67 -7.89 -5.58 -13.61
C ASN A 67 -9.20 -4.78 -13.73
N GLU A 68 -10.23 -5.32 -14.39
CA GLU A 68 -11.56 -4.69 -14.43
C GLU A 68 -12.24 -4.65 -13.05
N MET A 69 -12.03 -5.68 -12.21
CA MET A 69 -12.55 -5.72 -10.84
C MET A 69 -11.86 -4.68 -9.94
N ASP A 70 -10.53 -4.54 -10.02
CA ASP A 70 -9.78 -3.50 -9.28
C ASP A 70 -10.19 -2.09 -9.74
N ARG A 71 -10.35 -1.87 -11.06
CA ARG A 71 -10.83 -0.62 -11.65
C ARG A 71 -12.24 -0.24 -11.20
N SER A 72 -13.18 -1.16 -11.31
CA SER A 72 -14.59 -0.92 -10.93
C SER A 72 -14.74 -0.70 -9.42
N GLY A 73 -14.02 -1.47 -8.59
CA GLY A 73 -13.95 -1.27 -7.14
C GLY A 73 -13.36 0.09 -6.76
N ALA A 74 -12.27 0.51 -7.41
CA ALA A 74 -11.70 1.84 -7.20
C ALA A 74 -12.66 2.96 -7.64
N LYS A 75 -13.28 2.84 -8.83
CA LYS A 75 -14.25 3.80 -9.34
C LYS A 75 -15.45 3.98 -8.39
N SER A 76 -16.02 2.87 -7.90
CA SER A 76 -17.11 2.88 -6.92
C SER A 76 -16.70 3.57 -5.62
N PHE A 77 -15.49 3.31 -5.11
CA PHE A 77 -14.97 4.02 -3.93
C PHE A 77 -14.87 5.54 -4.18
N PHE A 78 -14.28 5.98 -5.29
CA PHE A 78 -14.12 7.42 -5.58
C PHE A 78 -15.45 8.14 -5.87
N GLN A 79 -16.46 7.44 -6.41
CA GLN A 79 -17.80 8.00 -6.62
C GLN A 79 -18.58 8.17 -5.31
N THR A 80 -18.34 7.32 -4.31
CA THR A 80 -19.09 7.30 -3.03
C THR A 80 -18.36 7.98 -1.87
N ALA A 81 -17.05 8.23 -2.00
CA ALA A 81 -16.22 8.87 -0.97
C ALA A 81 -16.68 10.30 -0.61
N PRO A 82 -16.48 10.73 0.65
CA PRO A 82 -16.69 12.13 1.02
C PRO A 82 -15.72 13.05 0.24
N PRO A 83 -16.19 14.21 -0.26
CA PRO A 83 -15.33 15.14 -1.00
C PRO A 83 -14.07 15.55 -0.22
N LEU A 84 -12.91 15.47 -0.86
CA LEU A 84 -11.64 15.89 -0.28
C LEU A 84 -11.67 17.36 0.17
N LYS A 85 -11.61 17.57 1.49
CA LYS A 85 -11.49 18.90 2.10
C LYS A 85 -10.28 19.63 1.51
N ASN A 86 -10.50 20.86 1.04
CA ASN A 86 -9.49 21.70 0.39
C ASN A 86 -8.87 21.10 -0.90
N GLY A 87 -9.60 20.23 -1.61
CA GLY A 87 -9.13 19.59 -2.85
C GLY A 87 -8.64 20.56 -3.94
N HIS A 88 -9.24 21.76 -4.08
CA HIS A 88 -8.73 22.77 -5.01
C HIS A 88 -7.34 23.30 -4.60
N LEU A 89 -7.16 23.71 -3.34
CA LEU A 89 -5.86 24.17 -2.80
C LEU A 89 -4.76 23.10 -2.88
N ILE A 90 -5.13 21.82 -2.76
CA ILE A 90 -4.22 20.69 -2.96
C ILE A 90 -3.84 20.58 -4.45
N SER A 91 -4.80 20.75 -5.35
CA SER A 91 -4.59 20.67 -6.81
C SER A 91 -3.76 21.86 -7.34
N GLU A 92 -3.95 23.06 -6.81
CA GLU A 92 -3.17 24.25 -7.15
C GLU A 92 -1.71 24.10 -6.68
N LYS A 93 -1.50 23.70 -5.42
CA LYS A 93 -0.16 23.42 -4.89
C LYS A 93 0.55 22.32 -5.66
N LEU A 94 -0.17 21.30 -6.14
CA LEU A 94 0.39 20.27 -7.01
C LEU A 94 0.78 20.84 -8.38
N LYS A 95 -0.09 21.64 -9.03
CA LYS A 95 0.22 22.30 -10.31
C LYS A 95 1.48 23.16 -10.23
N ASP A 96 1.60 24.01 -9.20
CA ASP A 96 2.80 24.86 -9.03
C ASP A 96 4.07 24.06 -8.72
N PHE A 97 3.96 23.00 -7.92
CA PHE A 97 5.10 22.15 -7.56
C PHE A 97 5.58 21.30 -8.75
N VAL A 98 4.65 20.75 -9.53
CA VAL A 98 4.91 20.05 -10.80
C VAL A 98 5.59 21.01 -11.77
N ARG A 99 4.97 22.16 -12.04
CA ARG A 99 5.46 23.16 -12.99
C ARG A 99 6.90 23.60 -12.66
N ARG A 100 7.15 24.03 -11.42
CA ARG A 100 8.49 24.45 -10.95
C ARG A 100 9.57 23.37 -11.11
N ASN A 101 9.21 22.09 -11.03
CA ASN A 101 10.17 20.98 -11.17
C ASN A 101 10.24 20.41 -12.60
N SER A 102 9.32 20.79 -13.50
CA SER A 102 9.40 20.50 -14.93
C SER A 102 10.15 21.55 -15.77
N GLU A 103 10.28 22.80 -15.28
CA GLU A 103 10.90 23.93 -15.98
C GLU A 103 12.46 23.89 -16.01
N GLY A 104 13.07 22.69 -15.98
CA GLY A 104 14.53 22.48 -15.83
C GLY A 104 15.25 21.96 -17.08
N VAL A 105 16.52 22.31 -17.25
CA VAL A 105 17.39 21.87 -18.37
C VAL A 105 17.68 20.36 -18.35
N ALA A 106 17.62 19.74 -17.17
CA ALA A 106 17.61 18.29 -16.98
C ALA A 106 16.42 17.91 -16.09
N PRO A 107 15.71 16.80 -16.36
CA PRO A 107 14.57 16.38 -15.55
C PRO A 107 15.04 15.98 -14.15
N ARG A 108 14.56 16.69 -13.12
CA ARG A 108 14.78 16.31 -11.73
C ARG A 108 13.90 15.09 -11.38
N GLY A 109 14.47 14.11 -10.69
CA GLY A 109 13.68 13.03 -10.09
C GLY A 109 12.63 13.59 -9.11
N ILE A 110 11.39 13.14 -9.24
CA ILE A 110 10.28 13.51 -8.35
C ILE A 110 9.80 12.27 -7.60
N VAL A 111 9.47 12.38 -6.31
CA VAL A 111 9.01 11.25 -5.50
C VAL A 111 7.79 11.61 -4.64
N CYS A 112 6.75 10.79 -4.73
CA CYS A 112 5.64 10.79 -3.78
C CYS A 112 6.01 9.87 -2.60
N VAL A 113 6.28 10.46 -1.43
CA VAL A 113 6.49 9.73 -0.17
C VAL A 113 5.18 9.71 0.60
N THR A 114 4.64 8.52 0.87
CA THR A 114 3.50 8.37 1.79
C THR A 114 3.96 7.96 3.19
N SER A 115 3.35 8.53 4.24
CA SER A 115 3.79 8.31 5.62
C SER A 115 2.66 8.35 6.67
N GLY A 116 2.83 7.57 7.74
CA GLY A 116 1.88 7.49 8.86
C GLY A 116 0.64 6.63 8.58
N GLY A 117 -0.24 6.52 9.58
CA GLY A 117 -1.45 5.67 9.52
C GLY A 117 -2.68 6.34 8.89
N THR A 118 -3.51 5.58 8.18
CA THR A 118 -4.87 6.03 7.80
C THR A 118 -5.91 5.65 8.85
N THR A 119 -6.86 6.54 9.13
CA THR A 119 -8.06 6.19 9.92
C THR A 119 -9.23 5.74 9.06
N VAL A 120 -10.07 4.86 9.63
CA VAL A 120 -11.40 4.52 9.12
C VAL A 120 -12.42 5.12 10.08
N PRO A 121 -13.12 6.22 9.73
CA PRO A 121 -14.21 6.73 10.56
C PRO A 121 -15.37 5.72 10.58
N LEU A 122 -15.97 5.52 11.75
CA LEU A 122 -17.14 4.66 11.93
C LEU A 122 -18.46 5.42 11.78
N GLU A 123 -18.41 6.75 11.95
CA GLU A 123 -19.54 7.67 11.77
C GLU A 123 -19.16 8.82 10.83
N GLN A 124 -20.09 9.32 10.02
CA GLN A 124 -19.85 10.47 9.12
C GLN A 124 -19.53 11.74 9.92
N ARG A 125 -20.25 11.94 11.04
CA ARG A 125 -19.84 12.84 12.13
C ARG A 125 -18.98 12.05 13.12
N CYS A 126 -17.78 11.71 12.67
CA CYS A 126 -16.84 10.81 13.34
C CYS A 126 -16.61 11.20 14.81
N VAL A 127 -16.93 10.27 15.70
CA VAL A 127 -16.51 10.27 17.12
C VAL A 127 -15.56 9.10 17.38
N ARG A 128 -15.68 8.02 16.61
CA ARG A 128 -14.86 6.82 16.71
C ARG A 128 -14.27 6.43 15.36
N TYR A 129 -13.06 5.91 15.36
CA TYR A 129 -12.38 5.40 14.18
C TYR A 129 -11.49 4.19 14.51
N ILE A 130 -11.24 3.36 13.50
CA ILE A 130 -10.12 2.39 13.51
C ILE A 130 -8.88 3.14 12.99
N ASP A 131 -7.70 2.82 13.51
CA ASP A 131 -6.43 3.45 13.09
C ASP A 131 -5.37 2.39 12.80
N ASN A 132 -4.60 2.59 11.73
CA ASN A 132 -3.48 1.71 11.36
C ASN A 132 -2.18 2.29 11.94
N PHE A 133 -1.64 1.67 13.00
CA PHE A 133 -0.48 2.22 13.71
C PHE A 133 0.74 2.47 12.81
N SER A 134 1.15 3.74 12.71
CA SER A 134 2.44 4.17 12.17
C SER A 134 2.72 5.61 12.59
N SER A 135 3.83 5.84 13.31
CA SER A 135 4.29 7.17 13.71
C SER A 135 4.80 8.03 12.55
N GLY A 136 5.03 7.43 11.37
CA GLY A 136 5.54 8.12 10.20
C GLY A 136 7.05 8.40 10.19
N HIS A 137 7.83 7.88 11.16
CA HIS A 137 9.27 8.16 11.26
C HIS A 137 10.03 7.79 9.97
N ARG A 138 9.82 6.57 9.44
CA ARG A 138 10.47 6.10 8.20
C ARG A 138 10.23 7.05 7.03
N GLY A 139 8.99 7.48 6.80
CA GLY A 139 8.67 8.39 5.70
C GLY A 139 9.22 9.81 5.91
N ALA A 140 9.27 10.30 7.17
CA ALA A 140 9.89 11.58 7.49
C ALA A 140 11.41 11.54 7.23
N ALA A 141 12.12 10.56 7.78
CA ALA A 141 13.55 10.36 7.55
C ALA A 141 13.87 10.17 6.06
N SER A 142 13.13 9.30 5.37
CA SER A 142 13.29 9.07 3.92
C SER A 142 13.12 10.34 3.09
N THR A 143 12.20 11.22 3.47
CA THR A 143 12.01 12.51 2.78
C THR A 143 13.25 13.39 2.87
N GLU A 144 13.91 13.45 4.02
CA GLU A 144 15.16 14.20 4.21
C GLU A 144 16.28 13.64 3.32
N TYR A 145 16.43 12.30 3.25
CA TYR A 145 17.42 11.67 2.39
C TYR A 145 17.10 11.80 0.89
N PHE A 146 15.82 11.77 0.47
CA PHE A 146 15.44 12.03 -0.92
C PHE A 146 15.74 13.48 -1.34
N VAL A 147 15.40 14.47 -0.51
CA VAL A 147 15.77 15.88 -0.76
C VAL A 147 17.30 16.03 -0.83
N LYS A 148 18.04 15.36 0.07
CA LYS A 148 19.51 15.35 0.05
C LYS A 148 20.10 14.69 -1.21
N ALA A 149 19.41 13.70 -1.78
CA ALA A 149 19.71 13.09 -3.07
C ALA A 149 19.23 13.92 -4.28
N GLY A 150 18.73 15.15 -4.06
CA GLY A 150 18.34 16.10 -5.10
C GLY A 150 16.91 15.97 -5.63
N TYR A 151 16.09 15.05 -5.08
CA TYR A 151 14.72 14.83 -5.52
C TYR A 151 13.78 15.95 -5.08
N ALA A 152 12.75 16.21 -5.88
CA ALA A 152 11.57 16.92 -5.43
C ALA A 152 10.62 15.94 -4.73
N VAL A 153 10.26 16.20 -3.48
CA VAL A 153 9.45 15.30 -2.64
C VAL A 153 8.06 15.86 -2.38
N ILE A 154 7.03 15.06 -2.70
CA ILE A 154 5.66 15.28 -2.27
C ILE A 154 5.41 14.37 -1.06
N PHE A 155 5.38 14.96 0.13
CA PHE A 155 5.23 14.27 1.41
C PHE A 155 3.75 14.19 1.83
N VAL A 156 3.09 13.10 1.42
CA VAL A 156 1.71 12.76 1.75
C VAL A 156 1.68 12.09 3.13
N HIS A 157 1.20 12.78 4.16
CA HIS A 157 1.42 12.34 5.54
C HIS A 157 0.19 12.46 6.45
N ARG A 158 0.10 11.57 7.43
CA ARG A 158 -0.92 11.61 8.48
C ARG A 158 -0.76 12.87 9.35
N ARG A 159 -1.84 13.61 9.59
CA ARG A 159 -1.89 14.68 10.60
C ARG A 159 -1.52 14.12 11.98
N GLY A 160 -0.53 14.73 12.62
CA GLY A 160 0.02 14.28 13.91
C GLY A 160 1.14 13.24 13.81
N SER A 161 1.51 12.75 12.62
CA SER A 161 2.71 11.92 12.46
C SER A 161 3.98 12.78 12.46
N TYR A 162 5.14 12.13 12.62
CA TYR A 162 6.43 12.75 12.34
C TYR A 162 6.46 13.39 10.94
N GLN A 163 7.15 14.52 10.85
CA GLN A 163 7.40 15.27 9.62
C GLN A 163 8.92 15.41 9.42
N PRO A 164 9.40 15.51 8.17
CA PRO A 164 10.82 15.74 7.88
C PRO A 164 11.32 17.00 8.59
N TYR A 165 12.56 16.95 9.09
CA TYR A 165 13.25 17.94 9.91
C TYR A 165 12.65 18.17 11.32
N CYS A 166 11.34 18.01 11.50
CA CYS A 166 10.66 18.10 12.80
C CYS A 166 10.84 16.84 13.69
N ARG A 167 11.25 15.69 13.14
CA ARG A 167 11.26 14.38 13.85
C ARG A 167 12.25 14.26 15.01
N TYR A 168 13.13 15.24 15.20
CA TYR A 168 14.05 15.34 16.33
C TYR A 168 13.54 16.30 17.42
N LEU A 169 12.34 16.86 17.25
CA LEU A 169 11.63 17.64 18.26
C LEU A 169 10.69 16.69 19.02
N PRO A 170 10.63 16.74 20.37
CA PRO A 170 9.70 15.95 21.19
C PRO A 170 8.22 16.20 20.87
N GLU A 171 7.40 15.22 21.27
CA GLU A 171 5.99 15.14 20.91
C GLU A 171 5.08 15.95 21.87
N ASP A 172 5.40 15.96 23.17
CA ASP A 172 4.47 16.44 24.21
C ASP A 172 4.56 17.95 24.52
N SER A 173 5.76 18.53 24.54
CA SER A 173 5.96 19.96 24.85
C SER A 173 6.97 20.62 23.92
N PHE A 174 6.45 21.40 22.96
CA PHE A 174 7.26 22.30 22.14
C PHE A 174 7.84 23.47 22.97
N LEU A 175 7.22 23.82 24.11
CA LEU A 175 7.68 24.92 24.95
C LEU A 175 9.05 24.63 25.60
N ASP A 176 9.40 23.36 25.78
CA ASP A 176 10.70 22.94 26.31
C ASP A 176 11.88 23.28 25.36
N PHE A 177 11.56 23.69 24.11
CA PHE A 177 12.54 24.09 23.08
C PHE A 177 12.71 25.61 22.99
N VAL A 178 12.00 26.37 23.82
CA VAL A 178 12.05 27.83 23.85
C VAL A 178 12.13 28.33 25.29
N GLN A 179 13.19 29.08 25.58
CA GLN A 179 13.35 29.85 26.80
C GLN A 179 13.31 31.35 26.46
N LEU A 180 13.06 32.18 27.46
CA LEU A 180 13.26 33.62 27.32
C LEU A 180 14.74 33.97 27.59
N ASP A 181 15.24 35.07 27.02
CA ASP A 181 16.46 35.73 27.50
C ASP A 181 16.13 36.84 28.52
N GLU A 182 17.16 37.58 28.96
CA GLU A 182 17.02 38.67 29.93
C GLU A 182 16.19 39.86 29.38
N GLU A 183 16.07 39.97 28.06
CA GLU A 183 15.26 40.98 27.35
C GLU A 183 13.83 40.49 27.03
N SER A 184 13.48 39.24 27.40
CA SER A 184 12.24 38.54 27.05
C SER A 184 12.08 38.19 25.55
N ASN A 185 13.17 38.10 24.78
CA ASN A 185 13.15 37.51 23.44
C ASN A 185 13.06 35.98 23.53
N ILE A 186 12.51 35.34 22.48
CA ILE A 186 12.41 33.88 22.39
C ILE A 186 13.72 33.30 21.83
N GLN A 187 14.39 32.46 22.60
CA GLN A 187 15.63 31.77 22.24
C GLN A 187 15.54 30.24 22.47
N VAL A 188 16.39 29.46 21.80
CA VAL A 188 16.45 28.00 21.95
C VAL A 188 17.58 27.63 22.92
N PRO A 189 17.35 26.80 23.96
CA PRO A 189 18.41 26.37 24.89
C PRO A 189 19.59 25.71 24.17
N ASP A 190 20.83 25.97 24.61
CA ASP A 190 22.07 25.52 23.93
C ASP A 190 22.12 24.00 23.69
N ALA A 191 21.60 23.21 24.63
CA ALA A 191 21.48 21.75 24.51
C ALA A 191 20.68 21.27 23.28
N HIS A 192 19.85 22.14 22.69
CA HIS A 192 19.01 21.85 21.53
C HIS A 192 19.28 22.80 20.35
N ALA A 193 19.96 23.93 20.59
CA ALA A 193 20.22 24.98 19.62
C ALA A 193 20.93 24.49 18.35
N ALA A 194 21.82 23.50 18.44
CA ALA A 194 22.48 22.91 17.26
C ALA A 194 21.48 22.16 16.37
N THR A 195 20.69 21.25 16.96
CA THR A 195 19.69 20.42 16.26
C THR A 195 18.59 21.28 15.65
N VAL A 196 18.02 22.22 16.41
CA VAL A 196 16.94 23.10 15.95
C VAL A 196 17.43 24.04 14.84
N ARG A 197 18.62 24.63 14.98
CA ARG A 197 19.21 25.51 13.94
C ARG A 197 19.54 24.75 12.65
N LYS A 198 19.90 23.46 12.73
CA LYS A 198 20.03 22.58 11.56
C LYS A 198 18.67 22.31 10.92
N ALA A 199 17.69 21.84 11.68
CA ALA A 199 16.36 21.49 11.21
C ALA A 199 15.65 22.67 10.51
N ILE A 200 15.68 23.86 11.13
CA ILE A 200 15.13 25.10 10.54
C ILE A 200 15.83 25.42 9.21
N ARG A 201 17.17 25.40 9.17
CA ARG A 201 17.95 25.70 7.96
C ARG A 201 17.63 24.75 6.81
N GLU A 202 17.61 23.44 7.09
CA GLU A 202 17.38 22.40 6.07
C GLU A 202 15.92 22.41 5.59
N TYR A 203 14.95 22.62 6.49
CA TYR A 203 13.53 22.80 6.13
C TYR A 203 13.30 24.02 5.24
N HIS A 204 13.79 25.21 5.64
CA HIS A 204 13.60 26.42 4.85
C HIS A 204 14.34 26.36 3.50
N LYS A 205 15.50 25.70 3.44
CA LYS A 205 16.17 25.41 2.16
C LYS A 205 15.30 24.53 1.27
N ALA A 206 14.84 23.38 1.76
CA ALA A 206 14.03 22.44 0.98
C ALA A 206 12.70 23.03 0.48
N VAL A 207 12.06 23.91 1.26
CA VAL A 207 10.83 24.60 0.84
C VAL A 207 11.14 25.75 -0.13
N GLY A 208 12.18 26.56 0.14
CA GLY A 208 12.57 27.70 -0.69
C GLY A 208 13.06 27.30 -2.08
N GLU A 209 13.83 26.21 -2.18
CA GLU A 209 14.29 25.62 -3.45
C GLU A 209 13.18 24.84 -4.17
N GLY A 210 11.97 24.75 -3.62
CA GLY A 210 10.84 24.06 -4.23
C GLY A 210 10.95 22.53 -4.24
N LEU A 211 11.72 21.96 -3.32
CA LEU A 211 12.01 20.53 -3.22
C LEU A 211 11.07 19.78 -2.27
N LEU A 212 10.25 20.47 -1.46
CA LEU A 212 9.33 19.82 -0.51
C LEU A 212 7.91 20.41 -0.54
N LEU A 213 6.93 19.59 -0.93
CA LEU A 213 5.50 19.85 -0.78
C LEU A 213 4.90 18.91 0.27
N LYS A 214 4.34 19.45 1.37
CA LYS A 214 3.66 18.65 2.41
C LYS A 214 2.15 18.61 2.20
N LEU A 215 1.57 17.42 2.03
CA LEU A 215 0.13 17.19 1.83
C LEU A 215 -0.47 16.34 2.99
N PRO A 216 -1.21 16.94 3.92
CA PRO A 216 -1.72 16.23 5.10
C PRO A 216 -3.06 15.51 4.87
N PHE A 217 -3.16 14.23 5.29
CA PHE A 217 -4.39 13.43 5.36
C PHE A 217 -4.70 12.96 6.78
N THR A 218 -5.91 12.44 7.03
CA THR A 218 -6.23 11.70 8.27
C THR A 218 -6.87 10.35 7.94
N THR A 219 -7.93 10.38 7.12
CA THR A 219 -8.74 9.20 6.79
C THR A 219 -8.24 8.47 5.54
N ILE A 220 -8.65 7.20 5.39
CA ILE A 220 -8.47 6.41 4.17
C ILE A 220 -9.05 7.09 2.91
N PHE A 221 -10.17 7.81 3.06
CA PHE A 221 -10.79 8.57 1.97
C PHE A 221 -9.96 9.76 1.51
N GLU A 222 -9.39 10.52 2.46
CA GLU A 222 -8.48 11.63 2.14
C GLU A 222 -7.17 11.10 1.53
N TYR A 223 -6.61 10.02 2.10
CA TYR A 223 -5.39 9.37 1.61
C TYR A 223 -5.51 8.93 0.14
N LEU A 224 -6.55 8.17 -0.20
CA LEU A 224 -6.70 7.65 -1.56
C LEU A 224 -7.03 8.74 -2.59
N GLN A 225 -7.81 9.78 -2.22
CA GLN A 225 -8.05 10.94 -3.09
C GLN A 225 -6.77 11.75 -3.32
N ILE A 226 -5.97 12.00 -2.27
CA ILE A 226 -4.67 12.69 -2.41
C ILE A 226 -3.70 11.84 -3.23
N LEU A 227 -3.61 10.53 -3.01
CA LEU A 227 -2.74 9.64 -3.79
C LEU A 227 -3.09 9.65 -5.29
N GLN A 228 -4.38 9.62 -5.64
CA GLN A 228 -4.84 9.73 -7.03
C GLN A 228 -4.50 11.09 -7.66
N LEU A 229 -4.76 12.18 -6.94
CA LEU A 229 -4.42 13.55 -7.40
C LEU A 229 -2.92 13.72 -7.60
N VAL A 230 -2.09 13.26 -6.66
CA VAL A 230 -0.62 13.31 -6.79
C VAL A 230 -0.18 12.47 -7.98
N ALA A 231 -0.68 11.23 -8.10
CA ALA A 231 -0.23 10.31 -9.13
C ALA A 231 -0.51 10.81 -10.54
N THR A 232 -1.76 11.22 -10.79
CA THR A 232 -2.16 11.82 -12.07
C THR A 232 -1.45 13.14 -12.36
N SER A 233 -1.09 13.92 -11.32
CA SER A 233 -0.35 15.18 -11.50
C SER A 233 1.13 14.98 -11.86
N ILE A 234 1.79 13.93 -11.34
CA ILE A 234 3.24 13.69 -11.59
C ILE A 234 3.50 12.70 -12.73
N ASN A 235 2.47 12.11 -13.34
CA ASN A 235 2.60 11.19 -14.48
C ASN A 235 3.39 11.80 -15.66
N CYS A 236 3.37 13.13 -15.82
CA CYS A 236 4.14 13.85 -16.85
C CYS A 236 5.67 13.72 -16.72
N PHE A 237 6.19 13.30 -15.56
CA PHE A 237 7.63 13.02 -15.37
C PHE A 237 8.04 11.62 -15.86
N GLY A 238 7.07 10.74 -16.15
CA GLY A 238 7.32 9.38 -16.65
C GLY A 238 8.23 8.58 -15.72
N CYS A 239 9.26 7.96 -16.30
CA CYS A 239 10.27 7.18 -15.59
C CYS A 239 11.10 7.98 -14.55
N ASN A 240 11.05 9.31 -14.56
CA ASN A 240 11.69 10.16 -13.54
C ASN A 240 10.83 10.31 -12.27
N SER A 241 9.62 9.75 -12.23
CA SER A 241 8.74 9.76 -11.07
C SER A 241 8.82 8.47 -10.26
N MET A 242 8.89 8.60 -8.93
CA MET A 242 8.90 7.49 -7.98
C MET A 242 7.70 7.57 -7.02
N PHE A 243 7.19 6.41 -6.59
CA PHE A 243 6.29 6.30 -5.44
C PHE A 243 6.96 5.49 -4.35
N TYR A 244 7.08 6.07 -3.16
CA TYR A 244 7.61 5.45 -1.95
C TYR A 244 6.48 5.30 -0.95
N LEU A 245 5.81 4.15 -0.98
CA LEU A 245 4.50 3.94 -0.36
C LEU A 245 4.62 3.36 1.06
N ALA A 246 5.10 4.17 2.01
CA ALA A 246 5.39 3.77 3.39
C ALA A 246 4.28 4.12 4.41
N ALA A 247 3.13 4.63 3.97
CA ALA A 247 1.95 4.79 4.83
C ALA A 247 1.36 3.44 5.26
N ALA A 248 0.87 3.36 6.50
CA ALA A 248 0.11 2.21 6.99
C ALA A 248 -1.36 2.38 6.58
N VAL A 249 -1.70 1.88 5.39
CA VAL A 249 -3.02 1.96 4.78
C VAL A 249 -3.95 0.88 5.34
N SER A 250 -5.19 1.24 5.67
CA SER A 250 -6.22 0.30 6.13
C SER A 250 -6.67 -0.64 5.00
N ASP A 251 -6.63 -1.96 5.24
CA ASP A 251 -7.13 -2.98 4.30
C ASP A 251 -8.66 -3.07 4.22
N PHE A 252 -9.35 -2.56 5.25
CA PHE A 252 -10.81 -2.59 5.41
C PHE A 252 -11.35 -1.20 5.75
N TYR A 253 -12.59 -0.92 5.40
CA TYR A 253 -13.27 0.36 5.67
C TYR A 253 -14.80 0.21 5.76
N VAL A 254 -15.48 1.22 6.33
CA VAL A 254 -16.94 1.37 6.24
C VAL A 254 -17.26 2.24 5.01
N PRO A 255 -18.05 1.76 4.02
CA PRO A 255 -18.48 2.59 2.89
C PRO A 255 -19.26 3.81 3.36
N TRP A 256 -18.99 4.97 2.75
CA TRP A 256 -19.52 6.26 3.22
C TRP A 256 -21.05 6.34 3.19
N GLU A 257 -21.68 5.71 2.20
CA GLU A 257 -23.15 5.66 2.05
C GLU A 257 -23.83 4.80 3.13
N SER A 258 -23.18 3.72 3.58
CA SER A 258 -23.69 2.85 4.66
C SER A 258 -23.17 3.25 6.04
N MET A 259 -22.46 4.37 6.17
CA MET A 259 -21.86 4.84 7.41
C MET A 259 -22.89 5.59 8.28
N ALA A 260 -22.90 5.32 9.58
CA ALA A 260 -23.80 5.99 10.52
C ALA A 260 -23.57 7.52 10.52
N LYS A 261 -24.62 8.32 10.29
CA LYS A 261 -24.48 9.78 10.18
C LYS A 261 -24.08 10.47 11.50
N HIS A 262 -24.38 9.85 12.63
CA HIS A 262 -24.16 10.36 13.99
C HIS A 262 -23.56 9.27 14.89
N LYS A 263 -22.90 9.69 15.99
CA LYS A 263 -22.32 8.81 17.03
C LYS A 263 -23.21 7.59 17.31
N ILE A 264 -22.64 6.40 17.15
CA ILE A 264 -23.34 5.13 17.44
C ILE A 264 -23.59 5.04 18.96
N GLN A 265 -24.82 4.71 19.37
CA GLN A 265 -25.24 4.66 20.76
C GLN A 265 -24.94 3.29 21.39
N SER A 266 -24.58 3.25 22.67
CA SER A 266 -24.13 2.06 23.38
C SER A 266 -25.21 1.39 24.25
N ALA A 267 -26.49 1.70 24.02
CA ALA A 267 -27.60 1.23 24.85
C ALA A 267 -28.18 -0.13 24.43
N SER A 268 -27.73 -0.69 23.30
CA SER A 268 -28.42 -1.79 22.58
C SER A 268 -27.67 -3.13 22.60
N GLY A 269 -26.69 -3.31 23.50
CA GLY A 269 -25.86 -4.52 23.57
C GLY A 269 -24.52 -4.38 22.82
N PRO A 270 -23.94 -5.48 22.29
CA PRO A 270 -22.66 -5.45 21.58
C PRO A 270 -22.74 -4.66 20.26
N LEU A 271 -21.59 -4.17 19.79
CA LEU A 271 -21.49 -3.42 18.54
C LEU A 271 -20.88 -4.29 17.43
N ASP A 272 -21.74 -4.91 16.63
CA ASP A 272 -21.33 -5.57 15.39
C ASP A 272 -21.01 -4.54 14.30
N MET A 273 -19.86 -4.69 13.64
CA MET A 273 -19.44 -3.80 12.54
C MET A 273 -19.06 -4.58 11.30
N ARG A 274 -19.77 -4.33 10.20
CA ARG A 274 -19.43 -4.86 8.87
C ARG A 274 -18.48 -3.90 8.16
N LEU A 275 -17.28 -4.38 7.85
CA LEU A 275 -16.30 -3.65 7.04
C LEU A 275 -16.20 -4.27 5.65
N ASN A 276 -16.04 -3.43 4.62
CA ASN A 276 -15.71 -3.85 3.27
C ASN A 276 -14.19 -3.79 3.05
N GLN A 277 -13.65 -4.57 2.13
CA GLN A 277 -12.24 -4.44 1.73
C GLN A 277 -12.00 -3.12 0.97
N VAL A 278 -10.89 -2.45 1.25
CA VAL A 278 -10.42 -1.29 0.47
C VAL A 278 -9.95 -1.77 -0.92
N PRO A 279 -10.34 -1.08 -2.02
CA PRO A 279 -9.93 -1.44 -3.38
C PRO A 279 -8.42 -1.46 -3.56
N LYS A 280 -7.90 -2.30 -4.46
CA LYS A 280 -6.46 -2.48 -4.64
C LYS A 280 -5.87 -1.43 -5.59
N THR A 281 -5.95 -0.17 -5.15
CA THR A 281 -5.51 1.03 -5.87
C THR A 281 -4.04 1.01 -6.31
N LEU A 282 -3.20 0.14 -5.74
CA LEU A 282 -1.84 -0.12 -6.23
C LEU A 282 -1.81 -0.66 -7.68
N SER A 283 -2.79 -1.47 -8.07
CA SER A 283 -2.95 -1.97 -9.44
C SER A 283 -3.29 -0.81 -10.40
N VAL A 284 -4.27 0.01 -10.01
CA VAL A 284 -4.73 1.18 -10.77
C VAL A 284 -3.64 2.26 -10.88
N LEU A 285 -2.85 2.47 -9.82
CA LEU A 285 -1.68 3.34 -9.83
C LEU A 285 -0.68 2.93 -10.93
N ARG A 286 -0.38 1.62 -11.01
CA ARG A 286 0.58 1.05 -11.97
C ARG A 286 0.05 0.86 -13.38
N LYS A 287 -1.26 0.90 -13.61
CA LYS A 287 -1.88 0.62 -14.92
C LYS A 287 -2.62 1.80 -15.54
N GLU A 288 -2.91 2.85 -14.76
CA GLU A 288 -3.61 4.07 -15.22
C GLU A 288 -2.99 5.37 -14.71
N TRP A 289 -2.79 5.54 -13.40
CA TRP A 289 -2.50 6.88 -12.86
C TRP A 289 -1.05 7.33 -13.08
N ALA A 290 -0.09 6.42 -12.97
CA ALA A 290 1.33 6.69 -13.19
C ALA A 290 2.07 5.41 -13.67
N PRO A 291 1.71 4.85 -14.86
CA PRO A 291 2.19 3.53 -15.28
C PRO A 291 3.70 3.43 -15.50
N ALA A 292 4.33 4.53 -15.92
CA ALA A 292 5.78 4.63 -16.12
C ALA A 292 6.57 4.98 -14.83
N ALA A 293 5.92 5.05 -13.66
CA ALA A 293 6.57 5.50 -12.44
C ALA A 293 7.22 4.35 -11.65
N PHE A 294 8.38 4.62 -11.05
CA PHE A 294 9.10 3.67 -10.24
C PHE A 294 8.44 3.46 -8.87
N CYS A 295 7.65 2.40 -8.74
CA CYS A 295 6.89 2.14 -7.52
C CYS A 295 7.62 1.19 -6.55
N VAL A 296 7.88 1.73 -5.36
CA VAL A 296 8.40 1.08 -4.16
C VAL A 296 7.25 0.97 -3.16
N SER A 297 6.93 -0.25 -2.72
CA SER A 297 5.88 -0.49 -1.72
C SER A 297 6.43 -1.15 -0.47
N PHE A 298 5.69 -1.10 0.63
CA PHE A 298 6.12 -1.63 1.93
C PHE A 298 5.30 -2.85 2.35
N LYS A 299 5.98 -3.81 2.99
CA LYS A 299 5.37 -4.96 3.64
C LYS A 299 5.89 -5.04 5.07
N LEU A 300 4.99 -4.90 6.03
CA LEU A 300 5.25 -5.07 7.46
C LEU A 300 4.55 -6.35 7.90
N GLU A 301 5.28 -7.24 8.57
CA GLU A 301 4.75 -8.48 9.15
C GLU A 301 5.29 -8.68 10.57
N THR A 302 4.66 -9.58 11.33
CA THR A 302 5.15 -10.03 12.64
C THR A 302 5.83 -11.39 12.59
N ASP A 303 5.76 -12.07 11.44
CA ASP A 303 6.17 -13.44 11.21
C ASP A 303 7.24 -13.47 10.09
N PRO A 304 8.46 -14.00 10.35
CA PRO A 304 9.55 -14.06 9.38
C PRO A 304 9.28 -14.99 8.20
N ASP A 305 8.58 -16.10 8.42
CA ASP A 305 8.44 -17.19 7.45
C ASP A 305 7.54 -16.77 6.28
N ILE A 306 6.52 -15.95 6.57
CA ILE A 306 5.58 -15.42 5.57
C ILE A 306 6.04 -14.09 4.95
N LEU A 307 6.95 -13.34 5.58
CA LEU A 307 7.31 -11.98 5.13
C LEU A 307 7.84 -11.97 3.70
N THR A 308 8.80 -12.84 3.39
CA THR A 308 9.42 -12.92 2.06
C THR A 308 8.41 -13.37 1.01
N GLN A 309 7.58 -14.38 1.33
CA GLN A 309 6.54 -14.88 0.42
C GLN A 309 5.50 -13.79 0.09
N LYS A 310 5.09 -13.00 1.09
CA LYS A 310 4.15 -11.88 0.91
C LYS A 310 4.77 -10.71 0.14
N ALA A 311 6.09 -10.49 0.24
CA ALA A 311 6.79 -9.52 -0.59
C ALA A 311 6.84 -9.96 -2.07
N ASP A 312 7.23 -11.21 -2.33
CA ASP A 312 7.23 -11.79 -3.69
C ASP A 312 5.81 -11.78 -4.32
N ALA A 313 4.78 -12.05 -3.52
CA ALA A 313 3.39 -11.96 -3.95
C ALA A 313 2.94 -10.52 -4.26
N ALA A 314 3.42 -9.53 -3.52
CA ALA A 314 3.11 -8.11 -3.76
C ALA A 314 3.82 -7.56 -5.01
N LEU A 315 5.07 -7.99 -5.27
CA LEU A 315 5.76 -7.72 -6.55
C LEU A 315 4.94 -8.23 -7.73
N LYS A 316 4.56 -9.51 -7.72
CA LYS A 316 3.83 -10.13 -8.83
C LYS A 316 2.42 -9.56 -9.00
N LYS A 317 1.64 -9.45 -7.93
CA LYS A 317 0.22 -9.04 -8.00
C LYS A 317 0.03 -7.58 -8.45
N TYR A 318 0.91 -6.67 -8.04
CA TYR A 318 0.78 -5.25 -8.33
C TYR A 318 1.85 -4.73 -9.30
N GLY A 319 2.68 -5.60 -9.87
CA GLY A 319 3.78 -5.24 -10.77
C GLY A 319 4.88 -4.38 -10.16
N MET A 320 4.97 -4.27 -8.83
CA MET A 320 5.92 -3.38 -8.13
C MET A 320 7.36 -3.66 -8.56
N HIS A 321 8.19 -2.61 -8.64
CA HIS A 321 9.61 -2.79 -8.94
C HIS A 321 10.38 -3.20 -7.68
N VAL A 322 9.96 -2.68 -6.52
CA VAL A 322 10.56 -2.99 -5.22
C VAL A 322 9.47 -3.17 -4.16
N VAL A 323 9.65 -4.18 -3.30
CA VAL A 323 8.95 -4.29 -2.02
C VAL A 323 9.99 -4.23 -0.90
N VAL A 324 9.84 -3.27 0.02
CA VAL A 324 10.67 -3.18 1.22
C VAL A 324 9.94 -3.91 2.35
N ALA A 325 10.51 -5.05 2.75
CA ALA A 325 9.96 -6.02 3.66
C ALA A 325 10.59 -5.87 5.06
N ASN A 326 9.75 -5.68 6.08
CA ASN A 326 10.16 -5.36 7.45
C ASN A 326 9.47 -6.30 8.46
N LEU A 327 10.17 -6.70 9.52
CA LEU A 327 9.54 -7.30 10.70
C LEU A 327 9.27 -6.25 11.77
N LEU A 328 8.10 -6.31 12.40
CA LEU A 328 7.71 -5.38 13.48
C LEU A 328 8.70 -5.38 14.66
N ALA A 329 9.40 -6.51 14.88
CA ALA A 329 10.39 -6.65 15.93
C ALA A 329 11.69 -5.83 15.69
N ASN A 330 12.10 -5.61 14.43
CA ASN A 330 13.42 -5.06 14.11
C ASN A 330 13.46 -4.03 12.97
N TYR A 331 12.33 -3.52 12.48
CA TYR A 331 12.21 -2.61 11.33
C TYR A 331 13.06 -1.33 11.37
N LYS A 332 13.55 -0.93 12.54
CA LYS A 332 14.48 0.21 12.73
C LYS A 332 15.94 -0.15 12.40
N GLU A 333 16.30 -1.42 12.58
CA GLU A 333 17.68 -1.91 12.55
C GLU A 333 17.98 -2.69 11.26
N GLU A 334 16.99 -3.38 10.65
CA GLU A 334 17.12 -3.94 9.31
C GLU A 334 15.82 -3.91 8.48
N VAL A 335 15.98 -3.96 7.16
CA VAL A 335 14.91 -4.16 6.16
C VAL A 335 15.43 -5.05 5.03
N VAL A 336 14.55 -5.85 4.42
CA VAL A 336 14.88 -6.64 3.22
C VAL A 336 14.26 -5.97 2.00
N VAL A 337 15.09 -5.53 1.07
CA VAL A 337 14.69 -4.90 -0.19
C VAL A 337 14.57 -5.99 -1.25
N VAL A 338 13.34 -6.29 -1.65
CA VAL A 338 12.98 -7.38 -2.56
C VAL A 338 12.67 -6.83 -3.95
N THR A 339 13.30 -7.37 -4.98
CA THR A 339 12.99 -7.11 -6.40
C THR A 339 12.59 -8.42 -7.09
N GLN A 340 12.31 -8.40 -8.40
CA GLN A 340 12.05 -9.62 -9.17
C GLN A 340 13.27 -10.56 -9.25
N ASN A 341 14.48 -10.01 -9.15
CA ASN A 341 15.74 -10.72 -9.43
C ASN A 341 16.59 -10.98 -8.18
N GLU A 342 16.45 -10.16 -7.13
CA GLU A 342 17.35 -10.16 -5.97
C GLU A 342 16.65 -9.77 -4.65
N LYS A 343 17.32 -10.09 -3.54
CA LYS A 343 16.89 -9.78 -2.17
C LYS A 343 18.08 -9.22 -1.39
N THR A 344 18.12 -7.90 -1.21
CA THR A 344 19.21 -7.19 -0.51
C THR A 344 18.79 -6.87 0.92
N THR A 345 19.55 -7.27 1.93
CA THR A 345 19.29 -6.79 3.30
C THR A 345 20.02 -5.48 3.53
N VAL A 346 19.30 -4.43 3.93
CA VAL A 346 19.87 -3.14 4.33
C VAL A 346 19.79 -3.06 5.85
N ARG A 347 20.92 -2.78 6.51
CA ARG A 347 21.05 -2.75 7.97
C ARG A 347 21.55 -1.39 8.45
N ARG A 348 21.15 -1.00 9.65
CA ARG A 348 21.64 0.21 10.30
C ARG A 348 23.13 0.10 10.61
N ASN A 349 23.91 1.15 10.29
CA ASN A 349 25.37 1.16 10.50
C ASN A 349 25.77 1.36 11.97
N SER A 350 25.06 2.24 12.67
CA SER A 350 25.34 2.62 14.07
C SER A 350 24.08 3.17 14.72
N THR A 351 24.14 3.39 16.03
CA THR A 351 23.07 4.01 16.84
C THR A 351 22.72 5.44 16.43
N ASP A 352 23.56 6.09 15.62
CA ASP A 352 23.49 7.54 15.34
C ASP A 352 23.12 7.83 13.87
N GLU A 353 23.18 6.82 12.99
CA GLU A 353 22.69 6.94 11.61
C GLU A 353 21.26 6.39 11.48
N ASP A 354 20.46 6.97 10.59
CA ASP A 354 19.19 6.35 10.16
C ASP A 354 19.46 5.23 9.15
N LEU A 355 18.70 4.13 9.24
CA LEU A 355 18.71 3.08 8.20
C LEU A 355 18.28 3.66 6.84
N GLU A 356 17.38 4.65 6.84
CA GLU A 356 16.90 5.36 5.66
C GLU A 356 18.04 5.97 4.82
N LYS A 357 19.19 6.33 5.42
CA LYS A 357 20.38 6.80 4.70
C LYS A 357 20.82 5.83 3.60
N GLN A 358 20.87 4.53 3.92
CA GLN A 358 21.28 3.48 3.00
C GLN A 358 20.14 3.03 2.10
N LEU A 359 18.94 2.88 2.67
CA LEU A 359 17.75 2.47 1.91
C LEU A 359 17.45 3.47 0.79
N ILE A 360 17.56 4.78 1.04
CA ILE A 360 17.34 5.78 -0.01
C ILE A 360 18.48 5.79 -1.03
N GLY A 361 19.75 5.66 -0.62
CA GLY A 361 20.87 5.51 -1.57
C GLY A 361 20.64 4.39 -2.58
N LEU A 362 20.36 3.18 -2.08
CA LEU A 362 20.09 1.98 -2.87
C LEU A 362 18.82 2.10 -3.75
N LEU A 363 17.79 2.83 -3.30
CA LEU A 363 16.60 3.10 -4.11
C LEU A 363 16.85 4.17 -5.19
N THR A 364 17.71 5.15 -4.93
CA THR A 364 18.08 6.15 -5.94
C THR A 364 18.96 5.57 -7.05
N GLU A 365 19.86 4.63 -6.71
CA GLU A 365 20.65 3.84 -7.66
C GLU A 365 19.73 3.04 -8.61
N ARG A 366 18.88 2.15 -8.07
CA ARG A 366 17.94 1.36 -8.90
C ARG A 366 16.94 2.21 -9.70
N HIS A 367 16.62 3.43 -9.24
CA HIS A 367 15.80 4.35 -10.00
C HIS A 367 16.55 4.96 -11.19
N SER A 368 17.84 5.29 -11.01
CA SER A 368 18.71 5.71 -12.13
C SER A 368 18.84 4.61 -13.18
N ASP A 369 19.01 3.35 -12.76
CA ASP A 369 19.01 2.20 -13.69
C ASP A 369 17.70 2.07 -14.47
N TYR A 370 16.56 2.23 -13.79
CA TYR A 370 15.23 2.19 -14.41
C TYR A 370 15.03 3.32 -15.43
N ILE A 371 15.49 4.54 -15.13
CA ILE A 371 15.47 5.69 -16.05
C ILE A 371 16.33 5.38 -17.29
N ASN A 372 17.55 4.87 -17.11
CA ASN A 372 18.48 4.54 -18.19
C ASN A 372 17.93 3.43 -19.12
N GLN A 373 17.34 2.38 -18.55
CA GLN A 373 16.69 1.31 -19.30
C GLN A 373 15.48 1.82 -20.09
N SER A 374 14.63 2.66 -19.47
CA SER A 374 13.45 3.25 -20.11
C SER A 374 13.82 4.20 -21.26
N GLY A 375 14.86 5.01 -21.07
CA GLY A 375 15.39 5.91 -22.11
C GLY A 375 15.98 5.15 -23.30
N THR A 376 16.60 4.00 -23.05
CA THR A 376 17.15 3.14 -24.12
C THR A 376 16.02 2.54 -24.98
N GLN A 377 14.95 2.05 -24.36
CA GLN A 377 13.78 1.53 -25.09
C GLN A 377 13.05 2.61 -25.91
N SER A 378 13.08 3.86 -25.45
CA SER A 378 12.43 5.00 -26.11
C SER A 378 13.11 5.41 -27.43
N ASN A 379 14.37 5.00 -27.66
CA ASN A 379 15.15 5.32 -28.86
C ASN A 379 15.19 4.17 -29.89
N CYS A 380 14.36 3.14 -29.72
CA CYS A 380 14.31 1.95 -30.58
C CYS A 380 12.89 1.64 -31.12
N GLN A 381 12.06 2.67 -31.27
CA GLN A 381 10.74 2.61 -31.93
C GLN A 381 10.65 3.64 -33.06
#